data_AF-A0A822GI77-F1
#
_entry.id   AF-A0A822GI77-F1
#
_cell.length_a   1.000
_cell.length_b   1.000
_cell.length_c   1.000
_cell.angle_alpha   90.00
_cell.angle_beta   90.00
_cell.angle_gamma   90.00
#
_symmetry.space_group_name_H-M   'P 1'
#
loop_
_entity.id
_entity.type
_entity.pdbx_description
1 polymer ?
#
loop_
_entity_poly.entity_id
_entity_poly.type
_entity_poly.pdbx_seq_one_letter_code
_entity_poly.pdbx_strand_id
1 'polypeptide(L)'
;MNITIREIQIKVAQHMIQPNMEIEHSTVRNIMMQMNMDEGKTSVILPMLAVNSSSSNSSLVHIIVLKSLFPTNYQSLRCKLGDLLNRRIFPFVCRRDMNFNTVQINQIFKLV
;
A
#
# COMPACT_ATOMS: atom_id res chain seq x y z
N MET A 1 17.59 1.95 -10.58
CA MET A 1 16.12 1.83 -10.60
C MET A 1 15.58 2.82 -11.60
N ASN A 2 14.82 2.40 -12.60
CA ASN A 2 14.14 3.30 -13.54
C ASN A 2 12.63 3.19 -13.30
N ILE A 3 11.98 4.29 -12.93
CA ILE A 3 10.53 4.34 -12.72
C ILE A 3 9.94 5.39 -13.65
N THR A 4 9.02 4.94 -14.51
CA THR A 4 8.27 5.82 -15.39
C THR A 4 6.80 5.69 -15.03
N ILE A 5 6.20 6.81 -14.62
CA ILE A 5 4.80 6.87 -14.23
C ILE A 5 3.98 7.24 -15.46
N ARG A 6 3.05 6.37 -15.83
CA ARG A 6 2.13 6.57 -16.96
C ARG A 6 0.84 7.21 -16.48
N GLU A 7 0.19 7.97 -17.35
CA GLU A 7 -1.05 8.68 -17.03
C GLU A 7 -2.17 7.73 -16.52
N ILE A 8 -2.30 6.55 -17.13
CA ILE A 8 -3.28 5.55 -16.68
C ILE A 8 -3.04 5.09 -15.25
N GLN A 9 -1.77 4.96 -14.83
CA GLN A 9 -1.42 4.55 -13.47
C GLN A 9 -1.80 5.64 -12.46
N ILE A 10 -1.65 6.91 -12.83
CA ILE A 10 -2.07 8.06 -12.01
C ILE A 10 -3.60 8.05 -11.86
N LYS A 11 -4.34 7.92 -12.97
CA LYS A 11 -5.81 7.88 -12.95
C LYS A 11 -6.34 6.76 -12.06
N VAL A 12 -5.77 5.56 -12.18
CA VAL A 12 -6.13 4.41 -11.35
C VAL A 12 -5.80 4.67 -9.87
N ALA A 13 -4.61 5.19 -9.58
CA ALA A 13 -4.21 5.50 -8.20
C ALA A 13 -5.12 6.57 -7.56
N GLN A 14 -5.43 7.64 -8.29
CA GLN A 14 -6.35 8.70 -7.82
C GLN A 14 -7.74 8.14 -7.52
N HIS A 15 -8.29 7.30 -8.40
CA HIS A 15 -9.59 6.67 -8.17
C HIS A 15 -9.59 5.72 -6.97
N MET A 16 -8.47 5.06 -6.68
CA MET A 16 -8.34 4.22 -5.47
C MET A 16 -8.17 5.04 -4.18
N ILE A 17 -7.54 6.21 -4.26
CA ILE A 17 -7.34 7.12 -3.12
C ILE A 17 -8.64 7.84 -2.76
N GLN A 18 -9.35 8.33 -3.77
CA GLN A 18 -10.61 9.04 -3.65
C GLN A 18 -11.58 8.45 -4.69
N PRO A 19 -12.29 7.37 -4.36
CA PRO A 19 -13.38 6.89 -5.21
C PRO A 19 -14.42 8.01 -5.33
N ASN A 20 -14.74 8.43 -6.56
CA ASN A 20 -15.61 9.57 -6.86
C ASN A 20 -16.85 9.60 -5.93
N MET A 21 -17.07 10.76 -5.30
CA MET A 21 -18.00 10.98 -4.18
C MET A 21 -19.47 11.18 -4.60
N GLU A 22 -19.99 10.44 -5.57
CA GLU A 22 -21.36 10.69 -6.07
C GLU A 22 -22.49 10.02 -5.26
N ILE A 23 -22.24 9.48 -4.05
CA ILE A 23 -23.33 8.92 -3.24
C ILE A 23 -23.18 9.34 -1.77
N GLU A 24 -24.15 10.13 -1.34
CA GLU A 24 -24.41 10.84 -0.06
C GLU A 24 -24.35 10.03 1.24
N HIS A 25 -23.87 8.80 1.27
CA HIS A 25 -23.87 8.01 2.50
C HIS A 25 -22.46 7.52 2.86
N SER A 26 -21.96 8.09 3.96
CA SER A 26 -20.96 7.60 4.93
C SER A 26 -20.84 6.07 4.97
N THR A 27 -20.24 5.46 3.95
CA THR A 27 -20.01 4.02 3.86
C THR A 27 -18.58 3.80 3.45
N VAL A 28 -17.86 3.00 4.25
CA VAL A 28 -16.56 2.47 3.88
C VAL A 28 -16.75 1.65 2.61
N ARG A 29 -16.18 2.10 1.49
CA ARG A 29 -16.31 1.43 0.20
C ARG A 29 -15.09 0.56 -0.06
N ASN A 30 -15.34 -0.73 -0.25
CA ASN A 30 -14.34 -1.64 -0.80
C ASN A 30 -14.26 -1.41 -2.31
N ILE A 31 -13.05 -1.30 -2.83
CA ILE A 31 -12.81 -1.09 -4.27
C ILE A 31 -12.05 -2.29 -4.81
N MET A 32 -12.54 -2.84 -5.92
CA MET A 32 -11.82 -3.83 -6.71
C MET A 32 -11.28 -3.15 -7.97
N MET A 33 -9.99 -3.35 -8.25
CA MET A 33 -9.35 -2.87 -9.48
C MET A 33 -8.70 -4.03 -10.21
N GLN A 34 -8.94 -4.13 -11.52
CA GLN A 34 -8.32 -5.14 -12.38
C GLN A 34 -7.48 -4.47 -13.46
N MET A 35 -6.17 -4.42 -13.22
CA MET A 35 -5.15 -4.04 -14.20
C MET A 35 -5.05 -5.04 -15.40
N ASN A 36 -4.35 -4.74 -16.50
CA ASN A 36 -3.69 -5.81 -17.29
C ASN A 36 -2.33 -6.18 -16.67
N MET A 37 -1.81 -7.36 -16.99
CA MET A 37 -0.44 -7.72 -16.61
C MET A 37 0.54 -6.74 -17.26
N ASP A 38 1.65 -6.46 -16.58
CA ASP A 38 2.71 -5.53 -17.02
C ASP A 38 2.34 -4.04 -17.09
N GLU A 39 1.13 -3.65 -16.68
CA GLU A 39 0.75 -2.23 -16.49
C GLU A 39 1.31 -1.61 -15.21
N GLY A 40 2.14 -2.34 -14.46
CA GLY A 40 2.84 -1.82 -13.30
C GLY A 40 1.98 -1.67 -12.04
N LYS A 41 1.00 -2.56 -11.84
CA LYS A 41 0.09 -2.54 -10.68
C LYS A 41 0.86 -2.51 -9.35
N THR A 42 1.75 -3.48 -9.18
CA THR A 42 2.49 -3.65 -7.93
C THR A 42 3.77 -2.81 -7.93
N SER A 43 4.33 -2.54 -9.11
CA SER A 43 5.57 -1.77 -9.23
C SER A 43 5.35 -0.27 -9.15
N VAL A 44 4.22 0.29 -9.57
CA VAL A 44 4.01 1.75 -9.61
C VAL A 44 2.84 2.17 -8.74
N ILE A 45 1.65 1.58 -8.95
CA ILE A 45 0.42 2.02 -8.28
C ILE A 45 0.45 1.70 -6.79
N LEU A 46 0.82 0.48 -6.40
CA LEU A 46 0.88 0.08 -4.99
C LEU A 46 1.78 1.01 -4.12
N PRO A 47 3.01 1.37 -4.52
CA PRO A 47 3.82 2.36 -3.82
C PRO A 47 3.13 3.73 -3.67
N MET A 48 2.45 4.23 -4.70
CA MET A 48 1.73 5.51 -4.62
C MET A 48 0.63 5.45 -3.56
N LEU A 49 -0.16 4.38 -3.56
CA LEU A 49 -1.22 4.16 -2.58
C LEU A 49 -0.65 4.05 -1.17
N ALA A 50 0.41 3.26 -0.99
CA ALA A 50 1.04 3.07 0.30
C ALA A 50 1.53 4.39 0.90
N VAL A 51 2.17 5.25 0.10
CA VAL A 51 2.65 6.57 0.56
C VAL A 51 1.49 7.49 0.92
N ASN A 52 0.49 7.58 0.04
CA ASN A 52 -0.65 8.47 0.28
C ASN A 52 -1.45 8.03 1.51
N SER A 53 -1.77 6.74 1.62
CA SER A 53 -2.55 6.19 2.73
C SER A 53 -1.76 6.09 4.05
N SER A 54 -0.43 6.12 4.03
CA SER A 54 0.42 6.19 5.25
C SER A 54 0.86 7.62 5.60
N SER A 55 0.29 8.64 4.96
CA SER A 55 0.61 10.04 5.26
C SER A 55 -0.04 10.55 6.55
N SER A 56 -1.14 9.94 6.98
CA SER A 56 -1.78 10.26 8.27
C SER A 56 -1.19 9.43 9.40
N ASN A 57 -1.04 10.05 10.58
CA ASN A 57 -0.56 9.37 11.79
C ASN A 57 -1.59 8.37 12.37
N SER A 58 -2.80 8.32 11.82
CA SER A 58 -3.89 7.44 12.27
C SER A 58 -4.17 6.25 11.36
N SER A 59 -3.45 6.10 10.24
CA SER A 59 -3.71 5.07 9.25
C SER A 59 -2.55 4.10 9.12
N LEU A 60 -2.87 2.80 9.12
CA LEU A 60 -1.92 1.72 8.86
C LEU A 60 -2.29 1.05 7.54
N VAL A 61 -1.32 0.93 6.64
CA VAL A 61 -1.52 0.29 5.33
C VAL A 61 -1.01 -1.14 5.38
N HIS A 62 -1.91 -2.10 5.11
CA HIS A 62 -1.55 -3.51 4.98
C HIS A 62 -1.50 -3.93 3.52
N ILE A 63 -0.38 -4.52 3.13
CA ILE A 63 -0.16 -5.07 1.80
C ILE A 63 -0.07 -6.59 1.94
N ILE A 64 -1.09 -7.28 1.46
CA ILE A 64 -1.17 -8.74 1.54
C ILE A 64 -0.82 -9.32 0.17
N VAL A 65 0.13 -10.24 0.13
CA VAL A 65 0.60 -10.91 -1.08
C VAL A 65 0.73 -12.40 -0.84
N LEU A 66 0.72 -13.18 -1.93
CA LEU A 66 1.05 -14.61 -1.86
C LEU A 66 2.48 -14.79 -1.36
N LYS A 67 2.72 -15.86 -0.58
CA LYS A 67 4.04 -16.16 0.02
C LYS A 67 5.16 -16.21 -1.02
N SER A 68 4.89 -16.78 -2.20
CA SER A 68 5.86 -16.86 -3.31
C SER A 68 6.20 -15.49 -3.91
N LEU A 69 5.27 -14.54 -3.87
CA LEU A 69 5.45 -13.19 -4.42
C LEU A 69 6.00 -12.20 -3.39
N PHE A 70 6.10 -12.60 -2.11
CA PHE A 70 6.55 -11.72 -1.04
C PHE A 70 7.98 -11.18 -1.26
N PRO A 71 9.00 -12.01 -1.56
CA PRO A 71 10.37 -11.50 -1.70
C PRO A 71 10.49 -10.43 -2.80
N THR A 72 9.89 -10.70 -3.96
CA THR A 72 9.89 -9.80 -5.11
C THR A 72 9.17 -8.49 -4.82
N ASN A 73 7.98 -8.56 -4.21
CA ASN A 73 7.21 -7.36 -3.88
C ASN A 73 7.85 -6.55 -2.75
N TYR A 74 8.41 -7.22 -1.74
CA TYR A 74 9.12 -6.56 -0.66
C TYR A 74 10.34 -5.80 -1.18
N GLN A 75 11.18 -6.41 -2.02
CA GLN A 75 12.33 -5.74 -2.62
C GLN A 75 11.89 -4.55 -3.49
N SER A 76 10.85 -4.75 -4.30
CA SER A 76 10.26 -3.72 -5.16
C SER A 76 9.70 -2.52 -4.37
N LEU A 77 9.11 -2.76 -3.20
CA LEU A 77 8.63 -1.72 -2.28
C LEU A 77 9.79 -1.06 -1.54
N ARG A 78 10.76 -1.83 -1.05
CA ARG A 78 11.96 -1.32 -0.37
C ARG A 78 12.73 -0.33 -1.23
N CYS A 79 12.98 -0.68 -2.49
CA CYS A 79 13.67 0.23 -3.40
C CYS A 79 12.89 1.53 -3.67
N LYS A 80 11.55 1.51 -3.66
CA LYS A 80 10.76 2.72 -3.96
C LYS A 80 10.46 3.57 -2.75
N LEU A 81 10.04 2.93 -1.67
CA LEU A 81 9.62 3.66 -0.47
C LEU A 81 10.81 3.86 0.47
N GLY A 82 11.61 2.82 0.67
CA GLY A 82 12.82 2.88 1.48
C GLY A 82 13.91 3.72 0.84
N ASP A 83 14.34 3.38 -0.37
CA ASP A 83 15.52 4.05 -0.96
C ASP A 83 15.17 5.42 -1.56
N LEU A 84 14.08 5.55 -2.34
CA LEU A 84 13.74 6.84 -2.97
C LEU A 84 13.06 7.84 -2.04
N LEU A 85 12.16 7.38 -1.16
CA LEU A 85 11.34 8.25 -0.31
C LEU A 85 11.76 8.23 1.17
N ASN A 86 12.82 7.49 1.51
CA ASN A 86 13.31 7.32 2.88
C ASN A 86 12.22 6.93 3.90
N ARG A 87 11.25 6.10 3.47
CA ARG A 87 10.18 5.57 4.32
C ARG A 87 10.53 4.16 4.80
N ARG A 88 10.46 3.96 6.11
CA ARG A 88 10.70 2.65 6.73
C ARG A 88 9.63 1.64 6.33
N ILE A 89 10.05 0.43 5.94
CA ILE A 89 9.17 -0.69 5.59
C ILE A 89 9.48 -1.87 6.48
N PHE A 90 8.48 -2.33 7.23
CA PHE A 90 8.60 -3.47 8.13
C PHE A 90 7.98 -4.72 7.52
N PRO A 91 8.77 -5.77 7.22
CA PRO A 91 8.21 -7.07 6.90
C PRO A 91 7.66 -7.67 8.19
N PHE A 92 6.35 -7.94 8.23
CA PHE A 92 5.69 -8.48 9.42
C PHE A 92 4.88 -9.72 9.05
N VAL A 93 5.11 -10.82 9.77
CA VAL A 93 4.32 -12.04 9.60
C VAL A 93 3.07 -11.91 10.46
N CYS A 94 1.92 -11.75 9.81
CA CYS A 94 0.64 -11.56 10.47
C CYS A 94 -0.26 -12.79 10.28
N ARG A 95 -0.93 -13.22 11.34
CA ARG A 95 -2.09 -14.11 11.19
C ARG A 95 -3.33 -13.29 10.84
N ARG A 96 -4.27 -13.84 10.08
CA ARG A 96 -5.49 -13.11 9.65
C ARG A 96 -6.39 -12.68 10.82
N ASP A 97 -6.33 -13.41 11.93
CA ASP A 97 -7.05 -13.16 13.17
C ASP A 97 -6.32 -12.21 14.14
N MET A 98 -5.15 -11.69 13.74
CA MET A 98 -4.40 -10.75 14.55
C MET A 98 -5.05 -9.36 14.48
N ASN A 99 -5.60 -8.90 15.60
CA ASN A 99 -6.31 -7.63 15.69
C ASN A 99 -5.36 -6.52 16.17
N PHE A 100 -4.79 -5.77 15.23
CA PHE A 100 -3.89 -4.66 15.55
C PHE A 100 -4.64 -3.52 16.24
N ASN A 101 -4.43 -3.37 17.54
CA ASN A 101 -4.77 -2.14 18.25
C ASN A 101 -3.54 -1.23 18.39
N THR A 102 -3.76 0.01 18.83
CA THR A 102 -2.69 0.99 19.06
C THR A 102 -1.62 0.49 20.05
N VAL A 103 -1.98 -0.30 21.05
CA VAL A 103 -1.05 -0.89 22.02
C VAL A 103 -0.11 -1.89 21.35
N GLN A 104 -0.64 -2.82 20.55
CA GLN A 104 0.15 -3.82 19.83
C GLN A 104 1.04 -3.17 18.76
N ILE A 105 0.53 -2.16 18.06
CA ILE A 105 1.33 -1.38 17.10
C ILE A 105 2.52 -0.71 17.80
N ASN A 106 2.28 -0.08 18.95
CA ASN A 106 3.35 0.53 19.76
C ASN A 106 4.38 -0.50 20.25
N GLN A 107 3.98 -1.75 20.50
CA GLN A 107 4.91 -2.83 20.82
C GLN A 107 5.78 -3.20 19.61
N ILE A 108 5.21 -3.26 18.41
CA ILE A 108 5.97 -3.52 17.18
C ILE A 108 7.01 -2.43 16.95
N PHE A 109 6.67 -1.15 17.15
CA PHE A 109 7.62 -0.04 17.04
C PHE A 109 8.77 -0.08 18.05
N LYS A 110 8.60 -0.76 19.19
CA LYS A 110 9.66 -0.91 20.20
C LYS A 110 10.62 -2.08 19.89
N LEU A 111 10.22 -3.00 19.01
CA LEU A 111 11.02 -4.17 18.63
C LEU A 111 11.97 -3.88 17.46
N VAL A 112 11.88 -2.69 16.87
CA VAL A 112 12.71 -2.20 15.77
C VAL A 112 13.58 -1.05 16.29
#